data_AF-A0A4V2UKR3-F1
#
_entry.id   AF-A0A4V2UKR3-F1
#
_cell.length_a   1.000
_cell.length_b   1.000
_cell.length_c   1.000
_cell.angle_alpha   90.00
_cell.angle_beta   90.00
_cell.angle_gamma   90.00
#
_symmetry.space_group_name_H-M   'P 1'
#
loop_
_entity.id
_entity.type
_entity.pdbx_description
1 polymer ?
#
loop_
_entity_poly.entity_id
_entity_poly.type
_entity_poly.pdbx_seq_one_letter_code
_entity_poly.pdbx_strand_id
1 'polypeptide(L)'
;MNRGAAKRRRQIGIATDGYAIIADLLADGQAPEGFDACHGHAAGGLPYHYHAEEAGSNQILGGLAAETGCTLVEREVTCNASNRPPRP
;
A
#
# COMPACT_ATOMS: atom_id res chain seq x y z
N MET A 1 31.77 19.49 -2.91
CA MET A 1 30.48 19.70 -2.20
C MET A 1 29.76 18.35 -2.11
N ASN A 2 29.69 17.77 -0.92
CA ASN A 2 29.02 16.49 -0.68
C ASN A 2 27.50 16.72 -0.69
N ARG A 3 26.82 16.39 -1.80
CA ARG A 3 25.35 16.40 -1.81
C ARG A 3 24.94 15.21 -0.96
N GLY A 4 24.58 15.46 0.30
CA GLY A 4 24.01 14.45 1.19
C GLY A 4 22.99 13.65 0.39
N ALA A 5 23.18 12.33 0.32
CA ALA A 5 22.36 11.44 -0.48
C ALA A 5 20.90 11.70 -0.09
N ALA A 6 20.13 12.30 -1.00
CA ALA A 6 18.70 12.47 -0.79
C ALA A 6 18.15 11.09 -0.40
N LYS A 7 17.41 10.99 0.71
CA LYS A 7 16.70 9.77 1.14
C LYS A 7 15.79 9.32 0.00
N ARG A 8 16.32 8.54 -0.93
CA ARG A 8 15.56 8.07 -2.09
C ARG A 8 14.69 6.93 -1.61
N ARG A 9 13.39 7.10 -1.83
CA ARG A 9 12.36 6.10 -1.56
C ARG A 9 12.21 5.25 -2.83
N ARG A 10 12.33 3.93 -2.70
CA ARG A 10 12.15 3.01 -3.82
C ARG A 10 10.73 2.46 -3.78
N GLN A 11 9.95 2.80 -4.81
CA GLN A 11 8.65 2.18 -5.01
C GLN A 11 8.83 0.74 -5.45
N ILE A 12 8.08 -0.17 -4.84
CA ILE A 12 8.13 -1.62 -5.10
C ILE A 12 6.78 -2.17 -5.57
N GLY A 13 5.71 -1.38 -5.49
CA GLY A 13 4.38 -1.79 -5.92
C GLY A 13 3.37 -0.66 -5.93
N ILE A 14 2.13 -1.03 -6.28
CA ILE A 14 0.93 -0.21 -6.22
C ILE A 14 -0.11 -1.05 -5.48
N ALA A 15 -0.73 -0.47 -4.47
CA ALA A 15 -1.85 -1.06 -3.75
C ALA A 15 -3.13 -0.98 -4.60
N THR A 16 -4.08 -1.88 -4.36
CA THR A 16 -5.33 -1.96 -5.15
C THR A 16 -6.21 -0.70 -5.02
N ASP A 17 -6.01 0.09 -3.98
CA ASP A 17 -6.65 1.40 -3.77
C ASP A 17 -5.93 2.55 -4.50
N GLY A 18 -4.86 2.24 -5.24
CA GLY A 18 -4.10 3.15 -6.09
C GLY A 18 -2.89 3.80 -5.43
N TYR A 19 -2.65 3.62 -4.13
CA TYR A 19 -1.50 4.21 -3.46
C TYR A 19 -0.20 3.45 -3.76
N ALA A 20 0.91 4.18 -3.83
CA ALA A 20 2.23 3.56 -3.99
C ALA A 20 2.61 2.74 -2.75
N ILE A 21 3.30 1.63 -2.98
CA ILE A 21 3.96 0.86 -1.92
C ILE A 21 5.46 1.14 -2.02
N ILE A 22 6.00 1.76 -0.98
CA ILE A 22 7.42 2.08 -0.84
C ILE A 22 8.11 0.98 -0.03
N ALA A 23 9.37 0.70 -0.32
CA ALA A 23 10.19 -0.20 0.48
C ALA A 23 10.21 0.20 1.97
N ASP A 24 10.37 -0.79 2.84
CA ASP A 24 10.51 -0.64 4.29
C ASP A 24 11.58 0.42 4.63
N LEU A 25 12.83 0.13 4.27
CA LEU A 25 13.94 1.04 4.52
C LEU A 25 14.14 2.06 3.40
N LEU A 26 14.61 3.24 3.81
CA LEU A 26 15.08 4.28 2.92
C LEU A 26 16.44 3.87 2.30
N ALA A 27 16.88 4.58 1.26
CA ALA A 27 18.16 4.27 0.58
C ALA A 27 19.40 4.32 1.50
N ASP A 28 19.31 4.96 2.66
CA ASP A 28 20.36 5.02 3.69
C ASP A 28 20.25 3.90 4.75
N GLY A 29 19.29 2.99 4.59
CA GLY A 29 19.05 1.87 5.52
C GLY A 29 18.24 2.24 6.76
N GLN A 30 17.82 3.50 6.91
CA GLN A 30 17.02 3.92 8.05
C GLN A 30 15.54 3.64 7.84
N ALA A 31 14.85 3.32 8.92
CA ALA A 31 13.40 3.27 8.95
C ALA A 31 12.81 4.67 8.67
N PRO A 32 11.77 4.78 7.83
CA PRO A 32 10.94 5.97 7.75
C PRO A 32 10.16 6.15 9.06
N GLU A 33 9.80 7.40 9.35
CA GLU A 33 9.04 7.78 10.54
C GLU A 33 7.74 8.48 10.13
N GLY A 34 6.82 8.62 11.10
CA GLY A 34 5.58 9.38 10.90
C GLY A 34 4.44 8.58 10.27
N PHE A 35 4.46 7.25 10.42
CA PHE A 35 3.38 6.38 9.98
C PHE A 35 2.08 6.63 10.76
N ASP A 36 0.96 6.54 10.05
CA ASP A 36 -0.35 6.41 10.65
C ASP A 36 -0.69 4.94 10.99
N ALA A 37 -1.92 4.70 11.45
CA ALA A 37 -2.40 3.36 11.79
C ALA A 37 -2.47 2.39 10.59
N CYS A 38 -2.35 2.89 9.36
CA CYS A 38 -2.37 2.12 8.12
C CYS A 38 -0.97 1.77 7.62
N HIS A 39 0.07 2.12 8.40
CA HIS A 39 1.48 2.01 7.99
C HIS A 39 1.79 2.84 6.73
N GLY A 40 1.22 4.04 6.64
CA GLY A 40 1.48 4.98 5.55
C GLY A 40 1.62 6.43 6.02
N HIS A 41 2.00 7.31 5.09
CA HIS A 41 2.10 8.76 5.31
C HIS A 41 2.17 9.55 4.00
N ALA A 42 1.94 10.87 4.08
CA ALA A 42 2.27 11.82 3.04
C ALA A 42 3.52 12.61 3.45
N ALA A 43 4.68 12.24 2.90
CA ALA A 43 5.96 12.85 3.23
C ALA A 43 6.91 12.90 2.02
N GLY A 44 7.92 13.77 2.08
CA GLY A 44 8.96 13.86 1.06
C GLY A 44 8.49 14.38 -0.31
N GLY A 45 7.38 15.14 -0.34
CA GLY A 45 6.80 15.67 -1.58
C GLY A 45 6.02 14.67 -2.41
N LEU A 46 5.80 13.44 -1.88
CA LEU A 46 4.93 12.44 -2.49
C LEU A 46 3.51 12.57 -1.93
N PRO A 47 2.47 12.22 -2.72
CA PRO A 47 1.15 11.95 -2.16
C PRO A 47 1.23 10.80 -1.15
N TYR A 48 0.14 10.58 -0.43
CA TYR A 48 0.04 9.49 0.54
C TYR A 48 0.49 8.15 -0.06
N HIS A 49 1.25 7.36 0.70
CA HIS A 49 1.76 6.06 0.28
C HIS A 49 1.97 5.15 1.49
N TYR A 50 1.84 3.84 1.25
CA TYR A 50 2.14 2.81 2.24
C TYR A 50 3.62 2.45 2.21
N HIS A 51 4.12 1.94 3.32
CA HIS A 51 5.39 1.24 3.37
C HIS A 51 5.17 -0.26 3.47
N ALA A 52 6.06 -1.03 2.85
CA ALA A 52 6.21 -2.43 3.19
C ALA A 52 6.86 -2.53 4.58
N GLU A 53 6.50 -3.59 5.30
CA GLU A 53 7.11 -3.93 6.58
C GLU A 53 8.33 -4.85 6.39
N GLU A 54 8.97 -5.20 7.50
CA GLU A 54 10.08 -6.16 7.51
C GLU A 54 9.71 -7.44 6.75
N ALA A 55 10.65 -7.94 5.93
CA ALA A 55 10.46 -9.14 5.15
C ALA A 55 10.08 -10.33 6.04
N GLY A 56 8.96 -10.98 5.73
CA GLY A 56 8.44 -12.13 6.48
C GLY A 56 7.41 -11.78 7.56
N SER A 57 7.20 -10.50 7.89
CA SER A 57 6.14 -10.07 8.81
C SER A 57 4.73 -10.36 8.28
N ASN A 58 4.56 -10.34 6.95
CA ASN A 58 3.29 -10.58 6.24
C ASN A 58 2.11 -9.74 6.76
N GLN A 59 2.39 -8.49 7.12
CA GLN A 59 1.38 -7.55 7.61
C GLN A 59 0.29 -7.27 6.57
N ILE A 60 -0.96 -7.17 7.03
CA ILE A 60 -2.10 -6.71 6.24
C ILE A 60 -2.33 -5.23 6.56
N LEU A 61 -2.28 -4.37 5.55
CA LEU A 61 -2.49 -2.92 5.71
C LEU A 61 -3.93 -2.63 6.10
N GLY A 62 -4.17 -2.26 7.36
CA GLY A 62 -5.51 -2.05 7.91
C GLY A 62 -6.30 -0.92 7.23
N GLY A 63 -5.61 0.05 6.62
CA GLY A 63 -6.21 1.14 5.87
C GLY A 63 -6.54 0.83 4.40
N LEU A 64 -6.14 -0.34 3.90
CA LEU A 64 -6.33 -0.70 2.51
C LEU A 64 -7.83 -0.75 2.18
N ALA A 65 -8.25 0.09 1.24
CA ALA A 65 -9.63 0.17 0.79
C ALA A 65 -9.73 -0.15 -0.71
N ALA A 66 -9.94 -1.43 -1.03
CA ALA A 66 -10.04 -1.89 -2.40
C ALA A 66 -11.49 -2.14 -2.84
N GLU A 67 -11.73 -2.07 -4.14
CA GLU A 67 -12.98 -2.53 -4.73
C GLU A 67 -13.17 -4.04 -4.49
N THR A 68 -14.41 -4.44 -4.18
CA THR A 68 -14.74 -5.86 -4.00
C THR A 68 -15.02 -6.48 -5.35
N GLY A 69 -14.20 -7.44 -5.79
CA GLY A 69 -14.49 -8.23 -6.99
C GLY A 69 -15.50 -9.36 -6.69
N CYS A 70 -16.22 -9.82 -7.72
CA CYS A 70 -16.90 -11.12 -7.67
C CYS A 70 -16.27 -12.08 -8.69
N THR A 71 -16.27 -13.37 -8.36
CA THR A 71 -15.84 -14.43 -9.29
C THR A 71 -17.06 -14.97 -10.03
N LEU A 72 -16.97 -15.07 -11.35
CA LEU A 72 -17.98 -15.75 -12.16
C LEU A 72 -17.61 -17.23 -12.25
N VAL A 73 -18.41 -18.09 -11.60
CA VAL A 73 -18.18 -19.54 -11.62
C VAL A 73 -18.79 -20.17 -12.88
N GLU A 74 -19.75 -19.51 -13.52
CA GLU A 74 -20.40 -19.93 -14.77
C GLU A 74 -20.69 -18.72 -15.67
N ARG A 75 -20.80 -18.91 -16.99
CA ARG A 75 -20.78 -17.83 -18.00
C ARG A 75 -22.06 -16.98 -18.04
N GLU A 76 -23.09 -17.35 -17.28
CA GLU A 76 -24.40 -16.69 -17.29
C GLU A 76 -24.64 -15.68 -16.14
N VAL A 77 -23.73 -15.52 -15.18
CA VAL A 77 -23.91 -14.57 -14.07
C VAL A 77 -23.26 -13.21 -14.34
N THR A 78 -23.99 -12.12 -14.05
CA THR A 78 -23.43 -10.77 -14.04
C THR A 78 -22.78 -10.46 -12.68
N CYS A 79 -21.49 -10.11 -12.70
CA CYS A 79 -20.76 -9.65 -11.52
C CYS A 79 -21.14 -8.20 -11.18
N ASN A 80 -21.94 -8.00 -10.13
CA ASN A 80 -22.22 -6.67 -9.57
C ASN A 80 -21.44 -6.47 -8.26
N ALA A 81 -20.24 -5.90 -8.39
CA ALA A 81 -19.33 -5.56 -7.29
C ALA A 81 -19.93 -4.60 -6.25
N SER A 82 -21.00 -3.86 -6.58
CA SER A 82 -21.69 -2.96 -5.65
C SER A 82 -22.63 -3.69 -4.68
N ASN A 83 -23.05 -4.92 -4.98
CA ASN A 83 -23.91 -5.73 -4.10
C ASN A 83 -23.05 -6.48 -3.06
N ARG A 84 -22.63 -5.75 -2.03
CA ARG A 84 -21.81 -6.29 -0.94
C ARG A 84 -22.64 -7.22 -0.02
N PRO A 85 -22.22 -8.48 0.22
CA PRO A 85 -22.80 -9.29 1.29
C PRO A 85 -22.59 -8.63 2.67
N PRO A 86 -23.49 -8.83 3.65
CA PRO A 86 -23.26 -8.37 5.01
C PRO A 86 -21.94 -8.95 5.54
N ARG A 87 -21.15 -8.11 6.24
CA ARG A 87 -19.96 -8.60 6.95
C ARG A 87 -20.42 -9.56 8.07
N PRO A 88 -19.73 -10.70 8.28
CA PRO A 88 -19.94 -11.55 9.44
C PRO A 88 -19.78 -10.80 10.76
#